data_AF-A0AAE1GHN9-F1
#
_entry.id   AF-A0AAE1GHN9-F1
#
_cell.length_a   1.000
_cell.length_b   1.000
_cell.length_c   1.000
_cell.angle_alpha   90.00
_cell.angle_beta   90.00
_cell.angle_gamma   90.00
#
_symmetry.space_group_name_H-M   'P 1'
#
loop_
_entity.id
_entity.type
_entity.pdbx_description
1 polymer ?
#
loop_
_entity_poly.entity_id
_entity_poly.type
_entity_poly.pdbx_seq_one_letter_code
_entity_poly.pdbx_strand_id
1 'polypeptide(L)'
;MNPQVKFKFVGENPPDDLPTFLFSLSNVPYVRAFVAARNIKLQLASEAHLSELLNPQNIAKINAGGFDLIESPELRASCTVICKYVDRSLLAKPSESLHSEISDKNGVKASITKTKFSLKIRCATPQEANKLLTNGVKAFSIFIPSHYCELDQWFNIIQCHKCYKYGHETKTCTAPQICSKCSEEGHFYTHCSKSTSTCPNCQGPHTAISGECPSRKHLLKNARLNHGLAHTHPTNTPAQPTYTTTNTPHTSAYSYATAARPPLLPTPRPSPSHSSPTPPPLMEPTSCARMTGCIQAAYLKAGQDFQVFSKLLPEILAYNNLPNIKIPPSW
;
A
#
# COMPACT_ATOMS: atom_id res chain seq x y z
N MET A 1 3.99 4.00 0.49
CA MET A 1 2.80 4.31 1.31
C MET A 1 2.64 3.17 2.31
N ASN A 2 2.38 3.46 3.57
CA ASN A 2 2.13 2.43 4.58
C ASN A 2 0.81 1.70 4.30
N PRO A 3 0.76 0.36 4.41
CA PRO A 3 -0.46 -0.41 4.15
C PRO A 3 -1.59 -0.03 5.10
N GLN A 4 -2.81 -0.18 4.61
CA GLN A 4 -4.01 0.18 5.34
C GLN A 4 -5.04 -0.95 5.29
N VAL A 5 -5.70 -1.16 6.41
CA VAL A 5 -6.81 -2.12 6.55
C VAL A 5 -7.98 -1.43 7.23
N LYS A 6 -9.20 -1.87 6.91
CA LYS A 6 -10.43 -1.28 7.44
C LYS A 6 -11.24 -2.35 8.15
N PHE A 7 -11.81 -2.00 9.29
CA PHE A 7 -12.72 -2.85 10.06
C PHE A 7 -13.99 -2.07 10.38
N LYS A 8 -15.09 -2.80 10.57
CA LYS A 8 -16.35 -2.30 11.09
C LYS A 8 -16.58 -2.90 12.47
N PHE A 9 -16.76 -2.07 13.46
CA PHE A 9 -17.17 -2.51 14.78
C PHE A 9 -18.67 -2.88 14.78
N VAL A 10 -18.99 -4.05 15.32
CA VAL A 10 -20.36 -4.60 15.31
C VAL A 10 -21.23 -3.99 16.42
N GLY A 11 -20.63 -3.62 17.56
CA GLY A 11 -21.33 -2.98 18.67
C GLY A 11 -21.75 -1.52 18.42
N GLU A 12 -22.35 -0.89 19.43
CA GLU A 12 -22.81 0.50 19.35
C GLU A 12 -21.65 1.50 19.26
N ASN A 13 -20.71 1.42 20.22
CA ASN A 13 -19.55 2.28 20.31
C ASN A 13 -18.26 1.45 20.44
N PRO A 14 -17.18 1.76 19.69
CA PRO A 14 -15.90 1.10 19.89
C PRO A 14 -15.36 1.30 21.32
N PRO A 15 -14.50 0.40 21.82
CA PRO A 15 -13.83 0.58 23.11
C PRO A 15 -13.06 1.91 23.19
N ASP A 16 -13.06 2.56 24.36
CA ASP A 16 -12.36 3.84 24.57
C ASP A 16 -10.85 3.71 24.31
N ASP A 17 -10.24 2.62 24.78
CA ASP A 17 -8.85 2.26 24.46
C ASP A 17 -8.80 1.25 23.30
N LEU A 18 -9.41 1.63 22.18
CA LEU A 18 -9.35 0.88 20.93
C LEU A 18 -7.91 0.48 20.54
N PRO A 19 -6.90 1.36 20.70
CA PRO A 19 -5.55 1.02 20.35
C PRO A 19 -5.02 -0.22 21.09
N THR A 20 -5.10 -0.21 22.42
CA THR A 20 -4.62 -1.34 23.25
C THR A 20 -5.46 -2.58 23.00
N PHE A 21 -6.78 -2.44 22.81
CA PHE A 21 -7.66 -3.57 22.54
C PHE A 21 -7.35 -4.27 21.23
N LEU A 22 -7.17 -3.53 20.12
CA LEU A 22 -6.82 -4.15 18.84
C LEU A 22 -5.42 -4.78 18.84
N PHE A 23 -4.49 -4.18 19.59
CA PHE A 23 -3.17 -4.77 19.78
C PHE A 23 -3.26 -6.07 20.57
N SER A 24 -4.05 -6.15 21.65
CA SER A 24 -4.18 -7.37 22.45
C SER A 24 -4.83 -8.54 21.70
N LEU A 25 -5.69 -8.25 20.71
CA LEU A 25 -6.30 -9.29 19.86
C LEU A 25 -5.33 -9.89 18.85
N SER A 26 -4.44 -9.08 18.27
CA SER A 26 -3.63 -9.48 17.10
C SER A 26 -2.14 -9.61 17.39
N ASN A 27 -1.64 -8.94 18.43
CA ASN A 27 -0.22 -8.68 18.70
C ASN A 27 0.52 -8.00 17.53
N VAL A 28 -0.20 -7.43 16.57
CA VAL A 28 0.41 -6.76 15.41
C VAL A 28 0.49 -5.25 15.67
N PRO A 29 1.69 -4.66 15.64
CA PRO A 29 1.84 -3.23 15.81
C PRO A 29 1.31 -2.48 14.58
N TYR A 30 0.50 -1.45 14.83
CA TYR A 30 0.08 -0.49 13.81
C TYR A 30 0.60 0.91 14.17
N VAL A 31 0.79 1.72 13.13
CA VAL A 31 1.33 3.08 13.22
C VAL A 31 0.25 4.04 13.71
N ARG A 32 -0.97 3.89 13.19
CA ARG A 32 -2.09 4.78 13.51
C ARG A 32 -3.43 4.10 13.32
N ALA A 33 -4.36 4.38 14.22
CA ALA A 33 -5.77 4.03 14.09
C ALA A 33 -6.59 5.31 13.84
N PHE A 34 -7.48 5.27 12.85
CA PHE A 34 -8.47 6.30 12.60
C PHE A 34 -9.85 5.72 12.87
N VAL A 35 -10.63 6.41 13.70
CA VAL A 35 -11.97 5.98 14.11
C VAL A 35 -12.99 6.98 13.61
N ALA A 36 -14.01 6.50 12.91
CA ALA A 36 -15.12 7.29 12.43
C ALA A 36 -16.43 6.53 12.71
N ALA A 37 -17.07 6.85 13.83
CA ALA A 37 -18.14 6.07 14.42
C ALA A 37 -17.71 4.60 14.58
N ARG A 38 -18.35 3.68 13.85
CA ARG A 38 -18.03 2.25 13.87
C ARG A 38 -17.01 1.81 12.82
N ASN A 39 -16.46 2.73 12.03
CA ASN A 39 -15.44 2.38 11.03
C ASN A 39 -14.05 2.66 11.60
N ILE A 40 -13.23 1.62 11.62
CA ILE A 40 -11.84 1.69 12.07
C ILE A 40 -10.96 1.51 10.84
N LYS A 41 -9.98 2.39 10.68
CA LYS A 41 -8.94 2.26 9.66
C LYS A 41 -7.58 2.20 10.35
N LEU A 42 -6.87 1.10 10.18
CA LEU A 42 -5.52 0.93 10.69
C LEU A 42 -4.51 1.18 9.59
N GLN A 43 -3.46 1.92 9.92
CA GLN A 43 -2.27 2.10 9.11
C GLN A 43 -1.14 1.30 9.73
N LEU A 44 -0.58 0.34 8.99
CA LEU A 44 0.44 -0.58 9.45
C LEU A 44 1.83 -0.13 8.98
N ALA A 45 2.89 -0.57 9.66
CA ALA A 45 4.25 -0.13 9.31
C ALA A 45 4.80 -0.80 8.04
N SER A 46 4.34 -2.02 7.71
CA SER A 46 4.86 -2.81 6.60
C SER A 46 3.81 -3.78 6.04
N GLU A 47 4.03 -4.26 4.81
CA GLU A 47 3.21 -5.32 4.18
C GLU A 47 3.30 -6.65 4.96
N ALA A 48 4.41 -6.87 5.68
CA ALA A 48 4.56 -8.02 6.56
C ALA A 48 3.58 -7.96 7.75
N HIS A 49 3.42 -6.79 8.38
CA HIS A 49 2.42 -6.61 9.44
C HIS A 49 0.99 -6.71 8.88
N LEU A 50 0.73 -6.22 7.66
CA LEU A 50 -0.57 -6.41 7.01
C LEU A 50 -0.87 -7.89 6.82
N SER A 51 0.09 -8.63 6.27
CA SER A 51 -0.02 -10.07 6.11
C SER A 51 -0.31 -10.73 7.47
N GLU A 52 0.53 -10.48 8.48
CA GLU A 52 0.37 -11.05 9.82
C GLU A 52 -1.00 -10.74 10.43
N LEU A 53 -1.49 -9.51 10.32
CA LEU A 53 -2.81 -9.12 10.83
C LEU A 53 -3.94 -9.87 10.12
N LEU A 54 -3.82 -10.06 8.81
CA LEU A 54 -4.81 -10.71 7.98
C LEU A 54 -4.72 -12.24 7.99
N ASN A 55 -3.81 -12.81 8.78
CA ASN A 55 -3.74 -14.26 8.92
C ASN A 55 -5.07 -14.79 9.52
N PRO A 56 -5.50 -16.02 9.19
CA PRO A 56 -6.81 -16.51 9.62
C PRO A 56 -7.01 -16.54 11.14
N GLN A 57 -5.94 -16.79 11.91
CA GLN A 57 -6.01 -16.85 13.37
C GLN A 57 -6.24 -15.47 14.00
N ASN A 58 -5.53 -14.44 13.52
CA ASN A 58 -5.67 -13.06 13.97
C ASN A 58 -7.01 -12.49 13.53
N ILE A 59 -7.45 -12.75 12.30
CA ILE A 59 -8.79 -12.36 11.84
C ILE A 59 -9.88 -13.00 12.72
N ALA A 60 -9.74 -14.28 13.09
CA ALA A 60 -10.71 -14.91 13.98
C ALA A 60 -10.77 -14.22 15.35
N LYS A 61 -9.61 -13.87 15.94
CA LYS A 61 -9.55 -13.12 17.21
C LYS A 61 -10.15 -11.72 17.09
N ILE A 62 -9.84 -11.00 16.01
CA ILE A 62 -10.33 -9.66 15.73
C ILE A 62 -11.86 -9.67 15.55
N ASN A 63 -12.38 -10.64 14.79
CA ASN A 63 -13.82 -10.84 14.61
C ASN A 63 -14.50 -11.19 15.94
N ALA A 64 -13.89 -12.07 16.76
CA ALA A 64 -14.41 -12.39 18.09
C ALA A 64 -14.43 -11.18 19.03
N GLY A 65 -13.53 -10.22 18.83
CA GLY A 65 -13.53 -8.91 19.47
C GLY A 65 -14.57 -7.92 18.92
N GLY A 66 -15.42 -8.35 17.97
CA GLY A 66 -16.48 -7.52 17.40
C GLY A 66 -16.05 -6.62 16.23
N PHE A 67 -14.93 -6.93 15.56
CA PHE A 67 -14.41 -6.14 14.45
C PHE A 67 -14.45 -6.94 13.14
N ASP A 68 -15.42 -6.63 12.29
CA ASP A 68 -15.54 -7.27 10.99
C ASP A 68 -14.61 -6.62 9.98
N LEU A 69 -13.80 -7.42 9.29
CA LEU A 69 -12.94 -6.95 8.20
C LEU A 69 -13.78 -6.34 7.06
N ILE A 70 -13.48 -5.10 6.70
CA ILE A 70 -14.03 -4.46 5.49
C ILE A 70 -13.07 -4.76 4.34
N GLU A 71 -13.52 -5.56 3.38
CA GLU A 71 -12.77 -5.87 2.16
C GLU A 71 -12.60 -4.63 1.27
N SER A 72 -11.52 -3.89 1.49
CA SER A 72 -11.20 -2.73 0.67
C SER A 72 -10.73 -3.16 -0.73
N PRO A 73 -10.90 -2.32 -1.77
CA PRO A 73 -10.39 -2.61 -3.11
C PRO A 73 -8.89 -2.89 -3.16
N GLU A 74 -8.11 -2.21 -2.32
CA GLU A 74 -6.66 -2.41 -2.15
C GLU A 74 -6.36 -3.81 -1.63
N LEU A 75 -7.04 -4.22 -0.55
CA LEU A 75 -6.91 -5.55 0.01
C LEU A 75 -7.37 -6.64 -0.97
N ARG A 76 -8.47 -6.40 -1.68
CA ARG A 76 -8.95 -7.34 -2.70
C ARG A 76 -7.90 -7.54 -3.80
N ALA A 77 -7.23 -6.48 -4.22
CA ALA A 77 -6.16 -6.54 -5.21
C ALA A 77 -4.94 -7.31 -4.66
N SER A 78 -4.53 -7.05 -3.41
CA SER A 78 -3.40 -7.76 -2.79
C SER A 78 -3.67 -9.24 -2.48
N CYS A 79 -4.93 -9.68 -2.48
CA CYS A 79 -5.32 -11.08 -2.41
C CYS A 79 -5.57 -11.71 -3.80
N THR A 80 -5.43 -10.97 -4.90
CA THR A 80 -5.80 -11.48 -6.24
C THR A 80 -4.57 -11.63 -7.12
N VAL A 81 -4.35 -12.83 -7.65
CA VAL A 81 -3.33 -13.13 -8.65
C VAL A 81 -3.97 -13.21 -10.03
N ILE A 82 -3.34 -12.59 -11.02
CA ILE A 82 -3.69 -12.67 -12.43
C ILE A 82 -2.65 -13.53 -13.13
N CYS A 83 -3.07 -14.69 -13.63
CA CYS A 83 -2.28 -15.51 -14.52
C CYS A 83 -2.52 -15.09 -15.97
N LYS A 84 -1.46 -14.70 -16.67
CA LYS A 84 -1.41 -14.40 -18.10
C LYS A 84 -0.97 -15.63 -18.89
N TYR A 85 -1.18 -15.59 -20.21
CA TYR A 85 -0.75 -16.65 -21.12
C TYR A 85 -1.24 -18.05 -20.72
N VAL A 86 -2.46 -18.11 -20.17
CA VAL A 86 -3.05 -19.35 -19.67
C VAL A 86 -3.51 -20.21 -20.85
N ASP A 87 -3.18 -21.49 -20.80
CA ASP A 87 -3.57 -22.44 -21.84
C ASP A 87 -5.09 -22.48 -22.04
N ARG A 88 -5.53 -22.52 -23.30
CA ARG A 88 -6.95 -22.50 -23.66
C ARG A 88 -7.70 -23.70 -23.11
N SER A 89 -7.06 -24.86 -23.03
CA SER A 89 -7.66 -26.08 -22.46
C SER A 89 -7.98 -25.92 -20.98
N LEU A 90 -7.17 -25.14 -20.25
CA LEU A 90 -7.42 -24.81 -18.85
C LEU A 90 -8.60 -23.82 -18.72
N LEU A 91 -8.63 -22.77 -19.55
CA LEU A 91 -9.71 -21.78 -19.56
C LEU A 91 -11.08 -22.37 -20.00
N ALA A 92 -11.05 -23.43 -20.80
CA ALA A 92 -12.23 -24.17 -21.22
C ALA A 92 -12.88 -24.98 -20.08
N LYS A 93 -12.16 -25.27 -19.00
CA LYS A 93 -12.70 -26.01 -17.86
C LYS A 93 -13.84 -25.25 -17.16
N PRO A 94 -14.80 -25.96 -16.55
CA PRO A 94 -15.82 -25.34 -15.71
C PRO A 94 -15.17 -24.57 -14.55
N SER A 95 -15.75 -23.43 -14.19
CA SER A 95 -15.19 -22.60 -13.11
C SER A 95 -15.14 -23.38 -11.79
N GLU A 96 -16.20 -24.13 -11.46
CA GLU A 96 -16.29 -24.95 -10.24
C GLU A 96 -15.15 -25.96 -10.13
N SER A 97 -14.86 -26.70 -11.20
CA SER A 97 -13.74 -27.64 -11.23
C SER A 97 -12.38 -26.94 -11.09
N LEU A 98 -12.24 -25.72 -11.62
CA LEU A 98 -11.01 -24.94 -11.42
C LEU A 98 -10.85 -24.53 -9.95
N HIS A 99 -11.96 -24.15 -9.28
CA HIS A 99 -11.93 -23.68 -7.89
C HIS A 99 -11.39 -24.75 -6.96
N SER A 100 -11.93 -25.97 -7.02
CA SER A 100 -11.48 -27.08 -6.18
C SER A 100 -10.04 -27.48 -6.55
N GLU A 101 -9.76 -27.69 -7.83
CA GLU A 101 -8.46 -28.17 -8.31
C GLU A 101 -7.31 -27.24 -7.92
N ILE A 102 -7.48 -25.92 -8.12
CA ILE A 102 -6.45 -24.93 -7.77
C ILE A 102 -6.34 -24.79 -6.25
N SER A 103 -7.45 -24.84 -5.52
CA SER A 103 -7.40 -24.76 -4.05
C SER A 103 -6.62 -25.93 -3.46
N ASP A 104 -6.92 -27.16 -3.91
CA ASP A 104 -6.34 -28.39 -3.39
C ASP A 104 -4.86 -28.53 -3.76
N LYS A 105 -4.52 -28.37 -5.04
CA LYS A 105 -3.13 -28.57 -5.51
C LYS A 105 -2.15 -27.50 -5.05
N ASN A 106 -2.64 -26.32 -4.71
CA ASN A 106 -1.80 -25.21 -4.28
C ASN A 106 -1.94 -24.92 -2.78
N GLY A 107 -2.87 -25.58 -2.08
CA GLY A 107 -3.15 -25.37 -0.66
C GLY A 107 -3.47 -23.91 -0.34
N VAL A 108 -4.45 -23.36 -1.05
CA VAL A 108 -4.97 -21.98 -0.90
C VAL A 108 -6.49 -22.01 -0.97
N LYS A 109 -7.18 -20.97 -0.46
CA LYS A 109 -8.62 -20.83 -0.65
C LYS A 109 -8.89 -19.91 -1.84
N ALA A 110 -9.20 -20.47 -3.01
CA ALA A 110 -9.28 -19.73 -4.26
C ALA A 110 -10.73 -19.51 -4.78
N SER A 111 -11.03 -18.26 -5.14
CA SER A 111 -12.14 -17.90 -6.00
C SER A 111 -11.63 -17.45 -7.36
N ILE A 112 -12.15 -18.03 -8.43
CA ILE A 112 -11.62 -17.91 -9.78
C ILE A 112 -12.57 -17.13 -10.67
N THR A 113 -12.01 -16.23 -11.46
CA THR A 113 -12.71 -15.54 -12.54
C THR A 113 -11.90 -15.69 -13.81
N LYS A 114 -12.47 -16.32 -14.82
CA LYS A 114 -11.82 -16.48 -16.13
C LYS A 114 -12.18 -15.34 -17.07
N THR A 115 -11.21 -14.91 -17.85
CA THR A 115 -11.41 -14.04 -19.02
C THR A 115 -11.03 -14.80 -20.29
N LYS A 116 -11.10 -14.13 -21.45
CA LYS A 116 -10.69 -14.72 -22.73
C LYS A 116 -9.22 -15.18 -22.77
N PHE A 117 -8.34 -14.52 -22.01
CA PHE A 117 -6.87 -14.73 -22.10
C PHE A 117 -6.16 -14.85 -20.73
N SER A 118 -6.90 -14.68 -19.64
CA SER A 118 -6.31 -14.68 -18.31
C SER A 118 -7.20 -15.40 -17.31
N LEU A 119 -6.56 -15.89 -16.25
CA LEU A 119 -7.20 -16.49 -15.10
C LEU A 119 -6.94 -15.59 -13.90
N LYS A 120 -8.00 -15.09 -13.26
CA LYS A 120 -7.90 -14.34 -12.00
C LYS A 120 -8.19 -15.28 -10.85
N ILE A 121 -7.30 -15.34 -9.89
CA ILE A 121 -7.37 -16.20 -8.71
C ILE A 121 -7.37 -15.30 -7.48
N ARG A 122 -8.52 -15.16 -6.83
CA ARG A 122 -8.68 -14.44 -5.58
C ARG A 122 -8.48 -15.41 -4.41
N CYS A 123 -7.40 -15.23 -3.67
CA CYS A 123 -7.09 -15.97 -2.46
C CYS A 123 -7.84 -15.39 -1.25
N ALA A 124 -7.84 -16.12 -0.13
CA ALA A 124 -8.39 -15.59 1.12
C ALA A 124 -7.47 -14.56 1.78
N THR A 125 -6.15 -14.71 1.62
CA THR A 125 -5.14 -13.84 2.24
C THR A 125 -4.05 -13.43 1.25
N PRO A 126 -3.33 -12.31 1.50
CA PRO A 126 -2.19 -11.91 0.68
C PRO A 126 -1.06 -12.95 0.68
N GLN A 127 -0.90 -13.72 1.76
CA GLN A 127 0.12 -14.77 1.85
C GLN A 127 -0.17 -15.94 0.92
N GLU A 128 -1.42 -16.35 0.82
CA GLU A 128 -1.84 -17.35 -0.16
C GLU A 128 -1.59 -16.85 -1.59
N ALA A 129 -1.87 -15.56 -1.87
CA ALA A 129 -1.55 -14.96 -3.17
C ALA A 129 -0.04 -14.98 -3.45
N ASN A 130 0.79 -14.59 -2.48
CA ASN A 130 2.25 -14.64 -2.58
C ASN A 130 2.78 -16.06 -2.80
N LYS A 131 2.14 -17.09 -2.21
CA LYS A 131 2.49 -18.49 -2.45
C LYS A 131 2.34 -18.86 -3.94
N LEU A 132 1.28 -18.39 -4.59
CA LEU A 132 1.07 -18.62 -6.03
C LEU A 132 2.05 -17.81 -6.89
N LEU A 133 2.38 -16.58 -6.50
CA LEU A 133 3.36 -15.77 -7.19
C LEU A 133 4.76 -16.40 -7.17
N THR A 134 5.16 -16.99 -6.04
CA THR A 134 6.48 -17.63 -5.90
C THR A 134 6.54 -18.99 -6.58
N ASN A 135 5.53 -19.84 -6.37
CA ASN A 135 5.58 -21.24 -6.79
C ASN A 135 4.96 -21.50 -8.16
N GLY A 136 4.28 -20.51 -8.74
CA GLY A 136 3.37 -20.73 -9.86
C GLY A 136 2.05 -21.38 -9.44
N VAL A 137 1.23 -21.74 -10.41
CA VAL A 137 -0.09 -22.32 -10.19
C VAL A 137 -0.20 -23.67 -10.85
N LYS A 138 -0.50 -24.70 -10.07
CA LYS A 138 -0.79 -26.05 -10.56
C LYS A 138 -2.29 -26.22 -10.72
N ALA A 139 -2.74 -26.69 -11.88
CA ALA A 139 -4.14 -27.01 -12.14
C ALA A 139 -4.24 -28.16 -13.14
N PHE A 140 -4.89 -29.26 -12.76
CA PHE A 140 -4.94 -30.49 -13.55
C PHE A 140 -3.50 -30.96 -13.89
N SER A 141 -3.22 -31.27 -15.14
CA SER A 141 -1.88 -31.62 -15.64
C SER A 141 -1.11 -30.41 -16.18
N ILE A 142 -1.56 -29.18 -15.85
CA ILE A 142 -0.99 -27.93 -16.35
C ILE A 142 -0.32 -27.19 -15.19
N PHE A 143 0.86 -26.66 -15.46
CA PHE A 143 1.58 -25.78 -14.56
C PHE A 143 1.72 -24.40 -15.22
N ILE A 144 1.22 -23.37 -14.54
CA ILE A 144 1.40 -21.97 -14.90
C ILE A 144 2.64 -21.46 -14.15
N PRO A 145 3.74 -21.11 -14.85
CA PRO A 145 4.93 -20.59 -14.21
C PRO A 145 4.69 -19.30 -13.42
N SER A 146 5.50 -19.07 -12.39
CA SER A 146 5.46 -17.85 -11.55
C SER A 146 5.58 -16.55 -12.36
N HIS A 147 6.43 -16.52 -13.38
CA HIS A 147 6.62 -15.34 -14.24
C HIS A 147 5.41 -15.01 -15.15
N TYR A 148 4.39 -15.88 -15.20
CA TYR A 148 3.10 -15.59 -15.82
C TYR A 148 2.05 -15.13 -14.82
N CYS A 149 2.39 -15.14 -13.53
CA CYS A 149 1.52 -14.71 -12.44
C CYS A 149 1.94 -13.32 -11.97
N GLU A 150 0.98 -12.41 -11.89
CA GLU A 150 1.19 -11.08 -11.33
C GLU A 150 0.09 -10.76 -10.33
N LEU A 151 0.37 -9.88 -9.37
CA LEU A 151 -0.65 -9.42 -8.43
C LEU A 151 -1.62 -8.47 -9.17
N ASP A 152 -2.92 -8.57 -8.88
CA ASP A 152 -3.87 -7.55 -9.34
C ASP A 152 -3.51 -6.22 -8.71
N GLN A 153 -3.74 -5.16 -9.46
CA GLN A 153 -3.36 -3.83 -9.05
C GLN A 153 -4.58 -2.94 -8.94
N TRP A 154 -4.72 -2.38 -7.74
CA TRP A 154 -5.72 -1.35 -7.50
C TRP A 154 -5.17 0.02 -7.86
N PHE A 155 -5.95 0.77 -8.63
CA PHE A 155 -5.65 2.14 -9.01
C PHE A 155 -6.67 3.09 -8.37
N ASN A 156 -6.17 3.99 -7.53
CA ASN A 156 -7.01 5.03 -6.94
C ASN A 156 -7.32 6.11 -7.99
N ILE A 157 -8.56 6.18 -8.46
CA ILE A 157 -9.03 7.33 -9.23
C ILE A 157 -9.67 8.32 -8.26
N ILE A 158 -8.93 9.39 -7.96
CA ILE A 158 -9.40 10.47 -7.08
C ILE A 158 -10.69 11.04 -7.66
N GLN A 159 -11.74 11.06 -6.84
CA GLN A 159 -13.02 11.67 -7.16
C GLN A 159 -13.36 12.68 -6.07
N CYS A 160 -13.70 13.91 -6.46
CA CYS A 160 -14.12 14.93 -5.52
C CYS A 160 -15.50 14.62 -4.96
N HIS A 161 -15.72 14.71 -3.64
CA HIS A 161 -17.03 14.41 -3.05
C HIS A 161 -18.01 15.61 -3.10
N LYS A 162 -17.55 16.76 -3.61
CA LYS A 162 -18.36 17.98 -3.76
C LYS A 162 -18.96 18.09 -5.16
N CYS A 163 -18.12 17.99 -6.19
CA CYS A 163 -18.53 18.11 -7.60
C CYS A 163 -18.49 16.78 -8.38
N TYR A 164 -18.06 15.68 -7.75
CA TYR A 164 -17.94 14.33 -8.33
C TYR A 164 -17.08 14.19 -9.59
N LYS A 165 -16.36 15.23 -9.99
CA LYS A 165 -15.37 15.18 -11.05
C LYS A 165 -14.11 14.44 -10.59
N TYR A 166 -13.43 13.79 -11.53
CA TYR A 166 -12.19 13.08 -11.26
C TYR A 166 -10.98 14.02 -11.22
N GLY A 167 -9.92 13.61 -10.52
CA GLY A 167 -8.58 14.22 -10.59
C GLY A 167 -8.22 15.22 -9.48
N HIS A 168 -9.11 15.52 -8.55
CA HIS A 168 -8.82 16.42 -7.43
C HIS A 168 -9.55 16.03 -6.14
N GLU A 169 -8.97 16.39 -5.01
CA GLU A 169 -9.56 16.15 -3.69
C GLU A 169 -10.63 17.20 -3.37
N THR A 170 -11.58 16.84 -2.49
CA THR A 170 -12.63 17.76 -2.03
C THR A 170 -12.08 19.05 -1.43
N LYS A 171 -10.92 19.00 -0.75
CA LYS A 171 -10.31 20.14 -0.08
C LYS A 171 -9.82 21.23 -1.03
N THR A 172 -9.47 20.87 -2.27
CA THR A 172 -9.00 21.80 -3.29
C THR A 172 -10.10 22.20 -4.27
N CYS A 173 -11.34 21.74 -4.04
CA CYS A 173 -12.47 21.96 -4.94
C CYS A 173 -13.11 23.33 -4.71
N THR A 174 -13.07 24.18 -5.74
CA THR A 174 -13.75 25.48 -5.78
C THR A 174 -15.17 25.40 -6.34
N ALA A 175 -15.52 24.31 -7.06
CA ALA A 175 -16.84 24.13 -7.66
C ALA A 175 -17.94 23.98 -6.58
N PRO A 176 -19.21 24.32 -6.89
CA PRO A 176 -20.34 24.15 -5.97
C PRO A 176 -20.61 22.67 -5.66
N GLN A 177 -21.32 22.43 -4.55
CA GLN A 177 -21.77 21.10 -4.17
C GLN A 177 -22.96 20.69 -5.04
N ILE A 178 -22.84 19.53 -5.69
CA ILE A 178 -23.92 18.98 -6.52
C ILE A 178 -24.48 17.70 -5.89
N CYS A 179 -25.63 17.25 -6.38
CA CYS A 179 -26.24 15.99 -5.99
C CYS A 179 -25.58 14.81 -6.73
N SER A 180 -25.21 13.74 -6.01
CA SER A 180 -24.58 12.55 -6.63
C SER A 180 -25.52 11.78 -7.56
N LYS A 181 -26.85 11.97 -7.45
CA LYS A 181 -27.84 11.30 -8.31
C LYS A 181 -28.07 12.06 -9.60
N CYS A 182 -28.48 13.32 -9.52
CA CYS A 182 -28.88 14.10 -10.70
C CYS A 182 -27.86 15.13 -11.18
N SER A 183 -26.74 15.30 -10.47
CA SER A 183 -25.69 16.30 -10.77
C SER A 183 -26.12 17.77 -10.67
N GLU A 184 -27.26 18.07 -10.07
CA GLU A 184 -27.73 19.45 -9.87
C GLU A 184 -27.31 20.01 -8.52
N GLU A 185 -27.23 21.33 -8.45
CA GLU A 185 -26.91 22.08 -7.23
C GLU A 185 -28.13 22.21 -6.30
N GLY A 186 -27.89 22.67 -5.07
CA GLY A 186 -28.94 23.07 -4.13
C GLY A 186 -29.49 21.96 -3.21
N HIS A 187 -29.07 20.70 -3.39
CA HIS A 187 -29.48 19.61 -2.50
C HIS A 187 -28.46 18.45 -2.43
N PHE A 188 -28.57 17.63 -1.38
CA PHE A 188 -27.84 16.37 -1.25
C PHE A 188 -28.66 15.20 -1.81
N TYR A 189 -28.00 14.06 -2.06
CA TYR A 189 -28.63 12.82 -2.49
C TYR A 189 -29.85 12.42 -1.65
N THR A 190 -29.77 12.61 -0.33
CA THR A 190 -30.82 12.29 0.64
C THR A 190 -32.11 13.09 0.44
N HIS A 191 -32.03 14.23 -0.23
CA HIS A 191 -33.16 15.12 -0.53
C HIS A 191 -33.45 15.21 -2.04
N CYS A 192 -32.92 14.27 -2.84
CA CYS A 192 -33.12 14.28 -4.27
C CYS A 192 -34.48 13.69 -4.66
N SER A 193 -35.34 14.51 -5.26
CA SER A 193 -36.66 14.10 -5.77
C SER A 193 -36.62 13.54 -7.20
N LYS A 194 -35.50 13.68 -7.91
CA LYS A 194 -35.39 13.19 -9.30
C LYS A 194 -35.40 11.67 -9.34
N SER A 195 -36.20 11.10 -10.24
CA SER A 195 -36.25 9.66 -10.50
C SER A 195 -35.05 9.18 -11.31
N THR A 196 -34.60 9.99 -12.27
CA THR A 196 -33.45 9.71 -13.12
C THR A 196 -32.12 10.05 -12.43
N SER A 197 -31.05 9.41 -12.90
CA SER A 197 -29.70 9.71 -12.48
C SER A 197 -28.86 10.16 -13.66
N THR A 198 -27.96 11.11 -13.43
CA THR A 198 -27.12 11.72 -14.46
C THR A 198 -25.71 11.86 -13.90
N CYS A 199 -24.73 11.35 -14.63
CA CYS A 199 -23.34 11.43 -14.24
C CYS A 199 -22.67 12.72 -14.72
N PRO A 200 -21.94 13.47 -13.87
CA PRO A 200 -21.34 14.75 -14.26
C PRO A 200 -20.09 14.59 -15.14
N ASN A 201 -19.57 13.35 -15.26
CA ASN A 201 -18.33 13.05 -15.99
C ASN A 201 -18.57 12.50 -17.41
N CYS A 202 -19.73 11.90 -17.66
CA CYS A 202 -20.06 11.30 -18.96
C CYS A 202 -21.50 11.56 -19.42
N GLN A 203 -22.31 12.24 -18.60
CA GLN A 203 -23.71 12.57 -18.88
C GLN A 203 -24.62 11.35 -19.05
N GLY A 204 -24.15 10.14 -18.72
CA GLY A 204 -24.92 8.90 -18.82
C GLY A 204 -25.91 8.68 -17.66
N PRO A 205 -26.84 7.72 -17.83
CA PRO A 205 -27.96 7.47 -16.91
C PRO A 205 -27.54 6.63 -15.69
N HIS A 206 -26.60 7.15 -14.90
CA HIS A 206 -26.15 6.54 -13.64
C HIS A 206 -25.73 7.61 -12.65
N THR A 207 -25.68 7.25 -11.36
CA THR A 207 -25.19 8.14 -10.30
C THR A 207 -23.70 8.44 -10.48
N ALA A 208 -23.25 9.60 -10.01
CA ALA A 208 -21.87 10.04 -10.15
C ALA A 208 -20.83 9.09 -9.50
N ILE A 209 -21.27 8.29 -8.53
CA ILE A 209 -20.43 7.30 -7.80
C ILE A 209 -20.43 5.91 -8.45
N SER A 210 -21.20 5.69 -9.52
CA SER A 210 -21.28 4.39 -10.18
C SER A 210 -19.92 3.96 -10.77
N GLY A 211 -19.54 2.71 -10.51
CA GLY A 211 -18.37 2.09 -11.12
C GLY A 211 -18.52 1.82 -12.62
N GLU A 212 -19.72 1.94 -13.17
CA GLU A 212 -20.01 1.64 -14.57
C GLU A 212 -19.69 2.78 -15.53
N CYS A 213 -19.41 3.97 -14.99
CA CYS A 213 -19.08 5.19 -15.74
C CYS A 213 -17.98 4.95 -16.79
N PRO A 214 -18.24 5.21 -18.09
CA PRO A 214 -17.25 5.09 -19.16
C PRO A 214 -15.99 5.92 -18.93
N SER A 215 -16.15 7.18 -18.46
CA SER A 215 -15.02 8.06 -18.15
C SER A 215 -14.13 7.47 -17.05
N ARG A 216 -14.73 6.84 -16.02
CA ARG A 216 -13.97 6.14 -14.98
C ARG A 216 -13.23 4.92 -15.52
N LYS A 217 -13.89 4.11 -16.36
CA LYS A 217 -13.26 2.93 -16.99
C LYS A 217 -12.08 3.34 -17.87
N HIS A 218 -12.18 4.45 -18.59
CA HIS A 218 -11.09 5.00 -19.40
C HIS A 218 -9.89 5.41 -18.54
N LEU A 219 -10.13 6.13 -17.43
CA LEU A 219 -9.07 6.51 -16.48
C LEU A 219 -8.36 5.28 -15.88
N LEU A 220 -9.13 4.26 -15.47
CA LEU A 220 -8.56 3.01 -14.96
C LEU A 220 -7.74 2.26 -16.02
N LYS A 221 -8.18 2.26 -17.27
CA LYS A 221 -7.43 1.65 -18.39
C LYS A 221 -6.11 2.38 -18.62
N ASN A 222 -6.11 3.71 -18.62
CA ASN A 222 -4.90 4.50 -18.81
C ASN A 222 -3.92 4.34 -17.63
N ALA A 223 -4.42 4.30 -16.41
CA ALA A 223 -3.60 4.03 -15.22
C ALA A 223 -2.90 2.66 -15.32
N ARG A 224 -3.61 1.62 -15.79
CA ARG A 224 -3.04 0.29 -16.04
C ARG A 224 -1.97 0.28 -17.13
N LEU A 225 -2.22 0.96 -18.25
CA LEU A 225 -1.27 1.03 -19.36
C LEU A 225 0.03 1.74 -18.96
N ASN A 226 -0.09 2.87 -18.27
CA ASN A 226 1.05 3.65 -17.81
C ASN A 226 1.89 2.87 -16.78
N HIS A 227 1.26 2.03 -15.97
CA HIS A 227 1.99 1.18 -15.02
C HIS A 227 2.78 0.05 -15.71
N GLY A 228 2.27 -0.52 -16.80
CA GLY A 228 2.98 -1.54 -17.58
C GLY A 228 4.29 -1.04 -18.20
N LEU A 229 4.41 0.27 -18.46
CA LEU A 229 5.62 0.91 -18.98
C LEU A 229 6.70 1.15 -17.91
N ALA A 230 6.37 1.02 -16.62
CA ALA A 230 7.34 1.20 -15.53
C ALA A 230 8.13 -0.09 -15.19
N HIS A 231 7.69 -1.25 -15.68
CA HIS A 231 8.34 -2.55 -15.45
C HIS A 231 9.16 -3.05 -16.65
N THR A 232 9.32 -2.26 -17.71
CA THR A 232 10.34 -2.55 -18.72
C THR A 232 11.70 -2.17 -18.16
N HIS A 233 12.64 -3.13 -18.12
CA HIS A 233 14.03 -2.98 -17.70
C HIS A 233 14.65 -1.62 -18.06
N PRO A 234 15.54 -1.06 -17.21
CA PRO A 234 16.25 0.17 -17.52
C PRO A 234 17.08 -0.05 -18.78
N THR A 235 16.54 0.38 -19.91
CA THR A 235 17.34 0.56 -21.12
C THR A 235 18.10 1.84 -20.87
N ASN A 236 19.39 1.70 -20.54
CA ASN A 236 20.35 2.80 -20.49
C ASN A 236 20.22 3.61 -21.79
N THR A 237 19.46 4.69 -21.72
CA THR A 237 19.36 5.67 -22.78
C THR A 237 19.63 7.00 -22.11
N PRO A 238 20.76 7.67 -22.42
CA PRO A 238 21.08 8.96 -21.83
C PRO A 238 19.97 9.96 -22.11
N ALA A 239 19.56 10.67 -21.07
CA ALA A 239 18.59 11.75 -21.12
C ALA A 239 18.91 12.73 -22.26
N GLN A 240 17.98 12.90 -23.20
CA GLN A 240 17.95 14.06 -24.08
C GLN A 240 17.21 15.19 -23.36
N PRO A 241 17.78 16.40 -23.29
CA PRO A 241 17.16 17.53 -22.61
C PRO A 241 15.96 18.04 -23.42
N THR A 242 14.83 18.19 -22.74
CA THR A 242 13.64 18.87 -23.27
C THR A 242 13.93 20.35 -23.47
N TYR A 243 13.81 20.79 -24.72
CA TYR A 243 13.84 22.16 -25.19
C TYR A 243 12.59 22.91 -24.68
N THR A 244 12.80 23.86 -23.77
CA THR A 244 11.86 24.95 -23.52
C THR A 244 12.25 26.14 -24.39
N THR A 245 11.45 26.39 -25.41
CA THR A 245 11.54 27.55 -26.29
C THR A 245 11.08 28.79 -25.53
N THR A 246 11.98 29.75 -25.33
CA THR A 246 11.64 31.15 -25.11
C THR A 246 12.60 32.01 -25.91
N ASN A 247 12.06 32.75 -26.88
CA ASN A 247 12.71 33.82 -27.64
C ASN A 247 13.34 34.83 -26.65
N THR A 248 14.50 35.46 -26.85
CA THR A 248 14.92 36.37 -27.94
C THR A 248 16.42 36.74 -27.72
N PRO A 249 17.12 37.50 -28.61
CA PRO A 249 18.42 37.14 -29.16
C PRO A 249 19.61 37.83 -28.47
N HIS A 250 20.85 37.34 -28.69
CA HIS A 250 21.96 38.14 -29.23
C HIS A 250 23.27 37.32 -29.35
N THR A 251 23.92 37.47 -30.52
CA THR A 251 25.37 37.48 -30.79
C THR A 251 26.24 36.22 -30.60
N SER A 252 26.45 35.54 -31.73
CA SER A 252 27.74 35.25 -32.40
C SER A 252 28.99 34.94 -31.57
N ALA A 253 29.57 33.74 -31.78
CA ALA A 253 30.88 33.53 -32.43
C ALA A 253 31.34 32.05 -32.34
N TYR A 254 31.70 31.47 -33.51
CA TYR A 254 32.94 30.73 -33.83
C TYR A 254 33.61 29.87 -32.72
N SER A 255 34.22 28.69 -32.90
CA SER A 255 34.67 27.92 -34.09
C SER A 255 35.55 26.73 -33.63
N TYR A 256 35.51 25.63 -34.40
CA TYR A 256 36.51 24.59 -34.74
C TYR A 256 37.48 23.92 -33.71
N ALA A 257 37.39 22.58 -33.70
CA ALA A 257 38.43 21.53 -33.81
C ALA A 257 39.73 21.60 -32.97
N THR A 258 40.13 20.48 -32.36
CA THR A 258 41.31 19.63 -32.74
C THR A 258 41.50 18.47 -31.74
N ALA A 259 42.07 17.38 -32.24
CA ALA A 259 42.20 16.05 -31.65
C ALA A 259 43.29 15.86 -30.56
N ALA A 260 43.19 14.70 -29.88
CA ALA A 260 44.26 13.78 -29.46
C ALA A 260 44.51 13.56 -27.94
N ARG A 261 44.49 12.25 -27.62
CA ARG A 261 45.03 11.46 -26.47
C ARG A 261 44.19 11.29 -25.18
N PRO A 262 44.11 10.04 -24.66
CA PRO A 262 43.47 9.75 -23.38
C PRO A 262 44.42 10.03 -22.19
N PRO A 263 43.94 10.57 -21.05
CA PRO A 263 44.72 10.61 -19.83
C PRO A 263 44.56 9.33 -19.00
N LEU A 264 45.69 8.90 -18.44
CA LEU A 264 45.87 7.76 -17.53
C LEU A 264 45.16 7.99 -16.18
N LEU A 265 44.65 6.90 -15.58
CA LEU A 265 44.08 6.89 -14.23
C LEU A 265 45.12 7.26 -13.16
N PRO A 266 44.76 8.02 -12.11
CA PRO A 266 45.58 8.17 -10.91
C PRO A 266 45.32 7.03 -9.91
N THR A 267 46.40 6.46 -9.39
CA THR A 267 46.45 5.53 -8.26
C THR A 267 46.15 6.23 -6.92
N PRO A 268 45.66 5.52 -5.87
CA PRO A 268 45.33 6.13 -4.58
C PRO A 268 46.57 6.43 -3.73
N ARG A 269 46.55 7.58 -3.05
CA ARG A 269 47.51 8.02 -2.01
C ARG A 269 47.17 7.36 -0.65
N PRO A 270 48.16 7.01 0.21
CA PRO A 270 47.89 6.38 1.50
C PRO A 270 47.43 7.40 2.56
N SER A 271 46.44 7.02 3.37
CA SER A 271 45.92 7.80 4.50
C SER A 271 46.66 7.47 5.81
N PRO A 272 46.76 8.42 6.76
CA PRO A 272 47.47 8.21 8.02
C PRO A 272 46.66 7.35 9.01
N SER A 273 47.38 6.54 9.78
CA SER A 273 46.89 5.70 10.87
C SER A 273 46.43 6.53 12.07
N HIS A 274 45.11 6.59 12.29
CA HIS A 274 44.53 6.91 13.59
C HIS A 274 43.78 5.68 14.12
N SER A 275 44.24 5.19 15.26
CA SER A 275 43.66 4.09 16.04
C SER A 275 42.20 4.45 16.37
N SER A 276 41.26 3.76 15.72
CA SER A 276 39.84 3.89 16.02
C SER A 276 39.51 3.10 17.29
N PRO A 277 38.71 3.63 18.23
CA PRO A 277 38.19 2.82 19.33
C PRO A 277 37.28 1.73 18.76
N THR A 278 37.38 0.53 19.32
CA THR A 278 36.59 -0.64 18.97
C THR A 278 35.10 -0.26 18.90
N PRO A 279 34.36 -0.58 17.83
CA PRO A 279 32.92 -0.37 17.81
C PRO A 279 32.29 -1.16 18.98
N PRO A 280 31.33 -0.58 19.72
CA PRO A 280 30.61 -1.33 20.73
C PRO A 280 29.92 -2.54 20.08
N PRO A 281 29.77 -3.67 20.80
CA PRO A 281 29.17 -4.87 20.24
C PRO A 281 27.79 -4.53 19.66
N LEU A 282 27.59 -4.91 18.39
CA LEU A 282 26.31 -4.77 17.71
C LEU A 282 25.25 -5.55 18.51
N MET A 283 24.25 -4.83 19.02
CA MET A 283 23.09 -5.45 19.64
C MET A 283 22.30 -6.22 18.57
N GLU A 284 21.96 -7.47 18.87
CA GLU A 284 21.03 -8.28 18.08
C GLU A 284 19.77 -7.47 17.71
N PRO A 285 19.21 -7.61 16.48
CA PRO A 285 18.08 -6.79 16.01
C PRO A 285 16.86 -6.79 16.94
N THR A 286 16.64 -7.90 17.64
CA THR A 286 15.59 -8.07 18.66
C THR A 286 15.84 -7.23 19.91
N SER A 287 17.10 -7.00 20.27
CA SER A 287 17.52 -6.21 21.43
C SER A 287 17.37 -4.70 21.17
N CYS A 288 17.65 -4.25 19.94
CA CYS A 288 17.44 -2.86 19.52
C CYS A 288 15.95 -2.46 19.55
N ALA A 289 15.07 -3.31 19.01
CA ALA A 289 13.63 -3.05 19.02
C ALA A 289 13.04 -3.01 20.46
N ARG A 290 13.49 -3.90 21.35
CA ARG A 290 13.11 -3.89 22.77
C ARG A 290 13.59 -2.63 23.49
N MET A 291 14.79 -2.16 23.16
CA MET A 291 15.34 -0.91 23.69
C MET A 291 14.52 0.30 23.27
N THR A 292 14.18 0.44 21.98
CA THR A 292 13.31 1.53 21.50
C THR A 292 11.94 1.50 22.18
N GLY A 293 11.36 0.31 22.38
CA GLY A 293 10.09 0.16 23.10
C GLY A 293 10.17 0.62 24.56
N CYS A 294 11.25 0.28 25.27
CA CYS A 294 11.47 0.71 26.65
C CYS A 294 11.66 2.22 26.78
N ILE A 295 12.41 2.83 25.85
CA ILE A 295 12.60 4.29 25.78
C ILE A 295 11.27 5.00 25.54
N GLN A 296 10.46 4.51 24.59
CA GLN A 296 9.16 5.10 24.29
C GLN A 296 8.20 4.97 25.47
N ALA A 297 8.18 3.82 26.16
CA ALA A 297 7.35 3.60 27.33
C ALA A 297 7.74 4.52 28.50
N ALA A 298 9.04 4.72 28.73
CA ALA A 298 9.54 5.65 29.74
C ALA A 298 9.14 7.09 29.42
N TYR A 299 9.23 7.51 28.15
CA TYR A 299 8.87 8.86 27.71
C TYR A 299 7.37 9.16 27.84
N LEU A 300 6.52 8.18 27.50
CA LEU A 300 5.06 8.29 27.65
C LEU A 300 4.66 8.33 29.13
N LYS A 301 5.27 7.50 29.99
CA LYS A 301 5.02 7.51 31.45
C LYS A 301 5.51 8.80 32.12
N ALA A 302 6.60 9.37 31.63
CA ALA A 302 7.14 10.62 32.15
C ALA A 302 6.33 11.86 31.73
N GLY A 303 5.30 11.73 30.88
CA GLY A 303 4.48 12.86 30.45
C GLY A 303 5.29 13.94 29.72
N GLN A 304 6.36 13.54 29.00
CA GLN A 304 7.33 14.45 28.35
C GLN A 304 8.20 15.28 29.31
N ASP A 305 8.18 15.00 30.62
CA ASP A 305 9.11 15.61 31.59
C ASP A 305 10.46 14.87 31.57
N PHE A 306 11.53 15.59 31.21
CA PHE A 306 12.87 15.04 31.10
C PHE A 306 13.47 14.60 32.44
N GLN A 307 13.17 15.30 33.54
CA GLN A 307 13.67 14.94 34.87
C GLN A 307 13.02 13.66 35.39
N VAL A 308 11.75 13.45 35.06
CA VAL A 308 11.03 12.21 35.37
C VAL A 308 11.49 11.07 34.46
N PHE A 309 11.67 11.35 33.16
CA PHE A 309 12.18 10.38 32.18
C PHE A 309 13.57 9.86 32.54
N SER A 310 14.49 10.75 32.92
CA SER A 310 15.88 10.38 33.24
C SER A 310 15.99 9.46 34.47
N LYS A 311 15.01 9.52 35.39
CA LYS A 311 14.90 8.60 36.53
C LYS A 311 14.20 7.29 36.18
N LEU A 312 13.14 7.32 35.36
CA LEU A 312 12.37 6.13 34.99
C LEU A 312 13.07 5.21 33.99
N LEU A 313 13.85 5.75 33.06
CA LEU A 313 14.44 4.95 31.99
C LEU A 313 15.39 3.85 32.51
N PRO A 314 16.32 4.12 33.46
CA PRO A 314 17.18 3.07 34.02
C PRO A 314 16.42 1.92 34.69
N GLU A 315 15.32 2.21 35.39
CA GLU A 315 14.48 1.20 36.06
C GLU A 315 13.79 0.29 35.04
N ILE A 316 13.23 0.87 33.98
CA ILE A 316 12.55 0.15 32.90
C ILE A 316 13.54 -0.72 32.11
N LEU A 317 14.75 -0.22 31.85
CA LEU A 317 15.79 -1.00 31.18
C LEU A 317 16.27 -2.16 32.06
N ALA A 318 16.48 -1.93 33.36
CA ALA A 318 16.87 -2.98 34.31
C ALA A 318 15.82 -4.09 34.42
N TYR A 319 14.53 -3.73 34.54
CA TYR A 319 13.44 -4.70 34.58
C TYR A 319 13.38 -5.61 33.34
N ASN A 320 13.82 -5.09 32.19
CA ASN A 320 13.82 -5.82 30.92
C ASN A 320 15.14 -6.54 30.59
N ASN A 321 16.10 -6.59 31.53
CA ASN A 321 17.45 -7.11 31.32
C ASN A 321 18.17 -6.45 30.12
N LEU A 322 17.98 -5.15 29.94
CA LEU A 322 18.61 -4.36 28.88
C LEU A 322 19.74 -3.50 29.44
N PRO A 323 20.80 -3.22 28.64
CA PRO A 323 21.91 -2.40 29.09
C PRO A 323 21.44 -0.96 29.31
N ASN A 324 21.95 -0.33 30.38
CA ASN A 324 21.63 1.05 30.71
C ASN A 324 22.25 2.00 29.68
N ILE A 325 21.55 3.09 29.39
CA ILE A 325 21.97 4.11 28.41
C ILE A 325 22.35 5.37 29.18
N LYS A 326 23.54 5.91 28.91
CA LYS A 326 23.95 7.20 29.46
C LYS A 326 23.18 8.31 28.75
N ILE A 327 22.26 8.95 29.46
CA ILE A 327 21.56 10.15 28.97
C ILE A 327 22.45 11.37 29.26
N PRO A 328 22.82 12.18 28.25
CA PRO A 328 23.56 13.40 28.48
C PRO A 328 22.73 14.42 29.31
N PRO A 329 23.36 15.18 30.21
CA PRO A 329 22.66 16.04 31.17
C PRO A 329 21.96 17.28 30.57
N SER A 330 22.02 17.49 29.25
CA SER A 330 21.35 18.61 28.58
C SER A 330 20.99 18.24 27.13
N TRP A 331 19.69 18.20 26.83
CA TRP A 331 19.07 18.31 25.50
C TRP A 331 18.03 19.43 25.56
#